data_AF-X0VSX0-F1
#
_entry.id   AF-X0VSX0-F1
#
_cell.length_a   1.000
_cell.length_b   1.000
_cell.length_c   1.000
_cell.angle_alpha   90.00
_cell.angle_beta   90.00
_cell.angle_gamma   90.00
#
_symmetry.space_group_name_H-M   'P 1'
#
loop_
_entity.id
_entity.type
_entity.pdbx_description
1 polymer ?
#
loop_
_entity_poly.entity_id
_entity_poly.type
_entity_poly.pdbx_seq_one_letter_code
_entity_poly.pdbx_strand_id
1 'polypeptide(L)'
;NLEVDIIRSAIKTLQKEIRILEGESAILQLEYQKKPKKSLTNRLNKLGAKKREKIEDKEGLERKLDELPAKVSLESLLDRPMSQCDLEKKRLYDLIQIIAYHARERLVDEFRHCYNRTQDLKQILDKITNMGGYVRLIGNTLVVLLDWIERPSHREAAERLCRRINRLGITMQGRLPLRLHFAIAHSPLIGA
;
A
#
# COMPACT_ATOMS: atom_id res chain seq x y z
N ASN A 1 -15.48 5.09 4.27
CA ASN A 1 -15.93 6.49 4.21
C ASN A 1 -15.34 7.24 5.39
N LEU A 2 -14.33 8.09 5.15
CA LEU A 2 -13.62 8.80 6.21
C LEU A 2 -14.56 9.59 7.14
N GLU A 3 -15.60 10.21 6.57
CA GLU A 3 -16.59 11.00 7.33
C GLU A 3 -17.39 10.14 8.33
N VAL A 4 -17.79 8.93 7.94
CA VAL A 4 -18.51 7.99 8.81
C VAL A 4 -17.63 7.56 9.99
N ASP A 5 -16.34 7.33 9.75
CA ASP A 5 -15.39 6.94 10.80
C ASP A 5 -15.12 8.09 11.79
N ILE A 6 -15.05 9.33 11.29
CA ILE A 6 -14.92 10.54 12.11
C ILE A 6 -16.17 10.72 12.99
N ILE A 7 -17.37 10.60 12.42
CA ILE A 7 -18.64 10.73 13.15
C ILE A 7 -18.76 9.66 14.24
N ARG A 8 -18.42 8.39 13.93
CA ARG A 8 -18.42 7.30 14.94
C ARG A 8 -17.43 7.54 16.06
N SER A 9 -16.24 8.07 15.75
CA SER A 9 -15.24 8.43 16.75
C SER A 9 -15.75 9.55 17.67
N ALA A 10 -16.38 10.58 17.11
CA ALA A 10 -16.99 11.68 17.86
C ALA A 10 -18.11 11.21 18.80
N ILE A 11 -19.03 10.36 18.32
CA ILE A 11 -20.10 9.76 19.13
C ILE A 11 -19.51 8.97 20.31
N LYS A 12 -18.44 8.20 20.08
CA LYS A 12 -17.78 7.42 21.14
C LYS A 12 -17.15 8.30 22.21
N THR A 13 -16.60 9.45 21.83
CA THR A 13 -16.02 10.43 22.77
C THR A 13 -17.12 11.09 23.61
N LEU A 14 -18.21 11.54 22.97
CA LEU A 14 -19.37 12.11 23.66
C LEU A 14 -20.01 11.11 24.63
N GLN A 15 -20.11 9.83 24.27
CA GLN A 15 -20.61 8.77 25.15
C GLN A 15 -19.73 8.60 26.41
N LYS A 16 -18.40 8.72 26.28
CA LYS A 16 -17.50 8.67 27.45
C LYS A 16 -17.69 9.88 28.35
N GLU A 17 -17.80 11.08 27.77
CA GLU A 17 -18.03 12.32 28.52
C GLU A 17 -19.36 12.31 29.27
N ILE A 18 -20.43 11.82 28.65
CA ILE A 18 -21.74 11.65 29.30
C ILE A 18 -21.64 10.71 30.50
N ARG A 19 -20.93 9.58 30.38
CA ARG A 19 -20.71 8.64 31.51
C ARG A 19 -19.94 9.27 32.66
N ILE A 20 -18.94 10.10 32.37
CA ILE A 20 -18.18 10.83 33.39
C ILE A 20 -19.10 11.81 34.13
N LEU A 21 -19.88 12.60 33.38
CA LEU A 21 -20.84 13.54 33.95
C LEU A 21 -21.95 12.85 34.77
N GLU A 22 -22.36 11.65 34.37
CA GLU A 22 -23.28 10.81 35.15
C GLU A 22 -22.68 10.36 36.48
N GLY A 23 -21.42 9.93 36.48
CA GLY A 23 -20.69 9.59 37.70
C GLY A 23 -20.54 10.79 38.64
N GLU A 24 -20.14 11.95 38.11
CA GLU A 24 -20.01 13.19 38.89
C GLU A 24 -21.36 13.64 39.49
N SER A 25 -22.44 13.54 38.71
CA SER A 25 -23.79 13.86 39.17
C SER A 25 -24.24 12.92 40.29
N ALA A 26 -23.98 11.62 40.18
CA ALA A 26 -24.34 10.63 41.20
C ALA A 26 -23.60 10.88 42.53
N ILE A 27 -22.30 11.18 42.47
CA ILE A 27 -21.50 11.54 43.66
C ILE A 27 -22.06 12.79 44.34
N LEU A 28 -22.36 13.83 43.56
CA LEU A 28 -22.91 15.08 44.09
C LEU A 28 -24.34 14.92 44.67
N GLN A 29 -25.15 14.01 44.11
CA GLN A 29 -26.46 13.67 44.67
C GLN A 29 -26.33 12.98 46.03
N LEU A 30 -25.37 12.07 46.19
CA LEU A 30 -25.08 11.41 47.47
C LEU A 30 -24.56 12.41 48.51
N GLU A 31 -23.74 13.39 48.11
CA GLU A 31 -23.29 14.47 48.99
C GLU A 31 -24.43 15.40 49.42
N TYR A 32 -25.36 15.70 48.50
CA TYR A 32 -26.53 16.52 48.78
C TYR A 32 -27.47 15.84 49.79
N GLN A 33 -27.69 14.53 49.66
CA GLN A 33 -28.49 13.76 50.62
C GLN A 33 -27.88 13.76 52.04
N LYS A 34 -26.54 13.79 52.14
CA LYS A 34 -25.84 13.85 53.44
C LYS A 34 -25.83 15.25 54.05
N LYS A 35 -25.69 16.30 53.24
CA LYS A 35 -25.68 17.71 53.69
C LYS A 35 -26.32 18.62 52.63
N PRO A 36 -27.60 18.98 52.76
CA PRO A 36 -28.27 19.83 51.78
C PRO A 36 -27.68 21.24 51.81
N LYS A 37 -27.07 21.66 50.70
CA LYS A 37 -26.51 23.02 50.51
C LYS A 37 -26.98 23.61 49.19
N LYS A 38 -27.34 24.90 49.20
CA LYS A 38 -27.74 25.67 48.00
C LYS A 38 -26.64 25.79 46.93
N SER A 39 -25.37 25.62 47.33
CA SER A 39 -24.22 25.55 46.41
C SER A 39 -24.21 24.24 45.61
N LEU A 40 -24.60 23.11 46.22
CA LEU A 40 -24.64 21.79 45.59
C LEU A 40 -25.77 21.69 44.56
N THR A 41 -26.93 22.29 44.83
CA THR A 41 -28.05 22.34 43.87
C THR A 41 -27.69 23.12 42.61
N ASN A 42 -26.97 24.24 42.74
CA ASN A 42 -26.51 25.02 41.59
C ASN A 42 -25.50 24.24 40.74
N ARG A 43 -24.64 23.44 41.38
CA ARG A 43 -23.65 22.59 40.70
C ARG A 43 -24.32 21.42 39.98
N LEU A 44 -25.34 20.82 40.60
CA LEU A 44 -26.16 19.76 40.01
C LEU A 44 -26.94 20.27 38.78
N ASN A 45 -27.50 21.47 38.85
CA ASN A 45 -28.18 22.11 37.71
C ASN A 45 -27.22 22.40 36.55
N LYS A 46 -25.99 22.87 36.83
CA LYS A 46 -24.95 23.10 35.81
C LYS A 46 -24.51 21.80 35.14
N LEU A 47 -24.32 20.73 35.92
CA LEU A 47 -23.98 19.40 35.38
C LEU A 47 -25.12 18.82 34.55
N GLY A 48 -26.36 18.99 35.00
CA GLY A 48 -27.55 18.61 34.23
C GLY A 48 -27.66 19.34 32.90
N ALA A 49 -27.34 20.64 32.87
CA ALA A 49 -27.31 21.42 31.63
C ALA A 49 -26.22 20.94 30.65
N LYS A 50 -25.00 20.72 31.13
CA LYS A 50 -23.89 20.17 30.31
C LYS A 50 -24.20 18.77 29.76
N LYS A 51 -24.85 17.93 30.57
CA LYS A 51 -25.28 16.60 30.13
C LYS A 51 -26.32 16.68 29.01
N ARG A 52 -27.31 17.58 29.13
CA ARG A 52 -28.33 17.79 28.09
C ARG A 52 -27.72 18.24 26.76
N GLU A 53 -26.84 19.24 26.81
CA GLU A 53 -26.11 19.72 25.63
C GLU A 53 -25.36 18.59 24.92
N LYS A 54 -24.63 17.75 25.67
CA LYS A 54 -23.86 16.63 25.11
C LYS A 54 -24.74 15.50 24.57
N ILE A 55 -25.96 15.32 25.09
CA ILE A 55 -26.95 14.39 24.55
C ILE A 55 -27.53 14.93 23.24
N GLU A 56 -27.87 16.22 23.18
CA GLU A 56 -28.34 16.87 21.95
C GLU A 56 -27.28 16.80 20.83
N ASP A 57 -26.01 17.06 21.16
CA ASP A 57 -24.87 16.91 20.23
C ASP A 57 -24.78 15.47 19.69
N LYS A 58 -24.94 14.49 20.58
CA LYS A 58 -24.89 13.07 20.22
C LYS A 58 -26.05 12.69 19.29
N GLU A 59 -27.28 13.08 19.63
CA GLU A 59 -28.46 12.82 18.81
C GLU A 59 -28.36 13.48 17.43
N GLY A 60 -27.81 14.70 17.35
CA GLY A 60 -27.55 15.37 16.08
C GLY A 60 -26.55 14.64 15.20
N LEU A 61 -25.52 14.03 15.79
CA LEU A 61 -24.54 13.21 15.06
C LEU A 61 -25.11 11.85 14.65
N GLU A 62 -25.98 11.24 15.45
CA GLU A 62 -26.68 10.00 15.10
C GLU A 62 -27.64 10.23 13.92
N ARG A 63 -28.40 11.33 13.90
CA ARG A 63 -29.26 11.69 12.75
C ARG A 63 -28.46 11.89 11.46
N LYS A 64 -27.32 12.59 11.53
CA LYS A 64 -26.42 12.75 10.38
C LYS A 64 -25.84 11.42 9.90
N LEU A 65 -25.66 10.46 10.81
CA LEU A 65 -25.19 9.12 10.47
C LEU A 65 -26.26 8.31 9.74
N ASP A 66 -27.54 8.48 10.12
CA ASP A 66 -28.68 7.80 9.49
C ASP A 66 -29.01 8.39 8.11
N GLU A 67 -28.78 9.68 7.90
CA GLU A 67 -28.93 10.35 6.59
C GLU A 67 -27.83 9.93 5.58
N LEU A 68 -26.68 9.45 6.06
CA LEU A 68 -25.58 9.03 5.21
C LEU A 68 -25.81 7.60 4.68
N PRO A 69 -25.72 7.37 3.36
CA PRO A 69 -25.88 6.03 2.81
C PRO A 69 -24.77 5.10 3.34
N ALA A 70 -25.20 4.01 4.00
CA ALA A 70 -24.30 3.03 4.61
C ALA A 70 -23.33 2.37 3.60
N LYS A 71 -23.67 2.36 2.32
CA LYS A 71 -22.84 1.92 1.19
C LYS A 71 -23.08 2.86 0.01
N VAL A 72 -22.02 3.51 -0.46
CA VAL A 72 -22.01 4.20 -1.75
C VAL A 72 -21.58 3.17 -2.78
N SER A 73 -22.47 2.81 -3.70
CA SER A 73 -22.12 1.94 -4.82
C SER A 73 -21.10 2.65 -5.71
N LEU A 74 -20.09 1.95 -6.22
CA LEU A 74 -19.11 2.54 -7.15
C LEU A 74 -19.78 3.19 -8.37
N GLU A 75 -20.96 2.69 -8.75
CA GLU A 75 -21.81 3.21 -9.82
C GLU A 75 -22.29 4.64 -9.58
N SER A 76 -22.52 5.05 -8.32
CA SER A 76 -22.96 6.43 -8.02
C SER A 76 -21.81 7.43 -7.93
N LEU A 77 -20.57 6.96 -7.97
CA LEU A 77 -19.34 7.77 -7.97
C LEU A 77 -18.76 7.97 -9.38
N LEU A 78 -19.27 7.24 -10.36
CA LEU A 78 -18.78 7.24 -11.72
C LEU A 78 -19.82 7.89 -12.65
N ASP A 79 -19.42 8.91 -13.41
CA ASP A 79 -20.28 9.59 -14.39
C ASP A 79 -20.77 8.67 -15.53
N ARG A 80 -20.28 7.42 -15.60
CA ARG A 80 -20.71 6.40 -16.55
C ARG A 80 -20.78 5.01 -15.91
N PRO A 81 -21.77 4.18 -16.29
CA PRO A 81 -21.82 2.79 -15.86
C PRO A 81 -20.58 2.04 -16.37
N MET A 82 -19.79 1.45 -15.46
CA MET A 82 -18.67 0.59 -15.84
C MET A 82 -19.21 -0.67 -16.52
N SER A 83 -18.74 -0.95 -17.73
CA SER A 83 -19.01 -2.21 -18.39
C SER A 83 -18.22 -3.33 -17.68
N GLN A 84 -18.73 -4.57 -17.65
CA GLN A 84 -17.99 -5.73 -17.11
C GLN A 84 -16.58 -5.85 -17.73
N CYS A 85 -16.43 -5.48 -19.00
CA CYS A 85 -15.15 -5.44 -19.70
C CYS A 85 -14.11 -4.53 -19.04
N ASP A 86 -14.52 -3.44 -18.36
CA ASP A 86 -13.58 -2.52 -17.71
C ASP A 86 -13.06 -3.08 -16.37
N LEU A 87 -13.87 -3.89 -15.68
CA LEU A 87 -13.44 -4.63 -14.50
C LEU A 87 -12.45 -5.73 -14.85
N GLU A 88 -12.68 -6.44 -15.97
CA GLU A 88 -11.76 -7.46 -16.47
C GLU A 88 -10.42 -6.87 -16.91
N LYS A 89 -10.43 -5.73 -17.62
CA LYS A 89 -9.20 -4.98 -17.94
C LYS A 89 -8.43 -4.63 -16.67
N LYS A 90 -9.10 -4.06 -15.66
CA LYS A 90 -8.45 -3.71 -14.39
C LYS A 90 -7.83 -4.93 -13.70
N ARG A 91 -8.57 -6.04 -13.66
CA ARG A 91 -8.08 -7.30 -13.10
C ARG A 91 -6.83 -7.80 -13.82
N LEU A 92 -6.78 -7.69 -15.15
CA LEU A 92 -5.58 -8.04 -15.92
C LEU A 92 -4.41 -7.12 -15.60
N TYR A 93 -4.63 -5.81 -15.50
CA TYR A 93 -3.59 -4.86 -15.09
C TYR A 93 -3.05 -5.17 -13.70
N ASP A 94 -3.93 -5.41 -12.73
CA ASP A 94 -3.53 -5.73 -11.35
C ASP A 94 -2.70 -7.03 -11.32
N LEU A 95 -3.10 -8.05 -12.08
CA LEU A 95 -2.35 -9.30 -12.20
C LEU A 95 -0.97 -9.08 -12.82
N ILE A 96 -0.87 -8.35 -13.93
CA ILE A 96 0.41 -8.04 -14.56
C ILE A 96 1.30 -7.27 -13.59
N GLN A 97 0.74 -6.32 -12.85
CA GLN A 97 1.47 -5.51 -11.87
C GLN A 97 2.01 -6.37 -10.72
N ILE A 98 1.20 -7.28 -10.19
CA ILE A 98 1.62 -8.23 -9.13
C ILE A 98 2.73 -9.15 -9.64
N ILE A 99 2.56 -9.71 -10.84
CA ILE A 99 3.57 -10.60 -11.45
C ILE A 99 4.88 -9.84 -11.69
N ALA A 100 4.82 -8.64 -12.25
CA ALA A 100 5.99 -7.81 -12.50
C ALA A 100 6.70 -7.43 -11.19
N TYR A 101 5.94 -7.08 -10.15
CA TYR A 101 6.48 -6.77 -8.83
C TYR A 101 7.22 -7.98 -8.23
N HIS A 102 6.58 -9.15 -8.20
CA HIS A 102 7.20 -10.37 -7.66
C HIS A 102 8.40 -10.83 -8.49
N ALA A 103 8.33 -10.73 -9.83
CA ALA A 103 9.46 -11.06 -10.69
C ALA A 103 10.66 -10.15 -10.38
N ARG A 104 10.42 -8.85 -10.16
CA ARG A 104 11.46 -7.90 -9.77
C ARG A 104 12.04 -8.20 -8.39
N GLU A 105 11.21 -8.51 -7.40
CA GLU A 105 11.69 -8.89 -6.07
C GLU A 105 12.55 -10.15 -6.11
N ARG A 106 12.14 -11.18 -6.85
CA ARG A 106 12.96 -12.38 -7.03
C ARG A 106 14.30 -12.07 -7.70
N LEU A 107 14.31 -11.19 -8.69
CA LEU A 107 15.56 -10.76 -9.34
C LEU A 107 16.48 -10.01 -8.36
N VAL A 108 15.91 -9.14 -7.51
CA VAL A 108 16.62 -8.42 -6.45
C VAL A 108 17.25 -9.39 -5.44
N ASP A 109 16.50 -10.42 -5.03
CA ASP A 109 16.99 -11.45 -4.11
C ASP A 109 18.16 -12.24 -4.72
N GLU A 110 18.05 -12.64 -5.99
CA GLU A 110 19.15 -13.31 -6.68
C GLU A 110 20.38 -12.39 -6.84
N PHE A 111 20.16 -11.10 -7.14
CA PHE A 111 21.23 -10.13 -7.31
C PHE A 111 21.95 -9.79 -5.99
N ARG A 112 21.29 -9.96 -4.84
CA ARG A 112 21.89 -9.80 -3.50
C ARG A 112 23.07 -10.74 -3.26
N HIS A 113 23.08 -11.90 -3.88
CA HIS A 113 24.23 -12.80 -3.82
C HIS A 113 25.38 -12.40 -4.74
N CYS A 114 25.14 -11.50 -5.70
CA CYS A 114 26.12 -11.04 -6.67
C CYS A 114 26.76 -9.69 -6.29
N TYR A 115 26.18 -8.95 -5.34
CA TYR A 115 26.65 -7.62 -4.95
C TYR A 115 26.58 -7.40 -3.43
N ASN A 116 27.70 -6.99 -2.82
CA ASN A 116 27.85 -6.95 -1.36
C ASN A 116 27.18 -5.72 -0.70
N ARG A 117 26.94 -4.62 -1.44
CA ARG A 117 26.34 -3.40 -0.89
C ARG A 117 24.82 -3.44 -1.07
N THR A 118 24.10 -3.61 0.04
CA THR A 118 22.63 -3.72 0.05
C THR A 118 21.91 -2.39 -0.19
N GLN A 119 22.54 -1.25 0.10
CA GLN A 119 21.92 0.08 0.00
C GLN A 119 21.62 0.50 -1.46
N ASP A 120 22.54 0.23 -2.38
CA ASP A 120 22.43 0.68 -3.78
C ASP A 120 21.90 -0.41 -4.73
N LEU A 121 21.51 -1.55 -4.18
CA LEU A 121 21.28 -2.77 -4.96
C LEU A 121 20.18 -2.60 -6.01
N LYS A 122 19.05 -2.00 -5.64
CA LYS A 122 17.93 -1.75 -6.55
C LYS A 122 18.32 -0.78 -7.67
N GLN A 123 19.03 0.30 -7.33
CA GLN A 123 19.48 1.29 -8.31
C GLN A 123 20.48 0.70 -9.31
N ILE A 124 21.40 -0.14 -8.84
CA ILE A 124 22.38 -0.80 -9.71
C ILE A 124 21.70 -1.83 -10.59
N LEU A 125 20.77 -2.61 -10.04
CA LEU A 125 19.98 -3.55 -10.82
C LEU A 125 19.18 -2.83 -11.91
N ASP A 126 18.46 -1.75 -11.55
CA ASP A 126 17.70 -0.95 -12.50
C ASP A 126 18.60 -0.34 -13.58
N LYS A 127 19.83 0.07 -13.23
CA LYS A 127 20.84 0.49 -14.22
C LYS A 127 21.20 -0.66 -15.16
N ILE A 128 21.52 -1.85 -14.64
CA ILE A 128 21.90 -3.00 -15.46
C ILE A 128 20.76 -3.44 -16.37
N THR A 129 19.52 -3.50 -15.87
CA THR A 129 18.36 -3.98 -16.65
C THR A 129 17.86 -2.97 -17.68
N ASN A 130 18.08 -1.67 -17.45
CA ASN A 130 17.73 -0.62 -18.40
C ASN A 130 18.82 -0.34 -19.44
N MET A 131 19.98 -1.01 -19.35
CA MET A 131 21.03 -0.88 -20.36
C MET A 131 20.56 -1.46 -21.69
N GLY A 132 21.00 -0.84 -22.78
CA GLY A 132 20.88 -1.40 -24.10
C GLY A 132 21.54 -2.78 -24.18
N GLY A 133 21.06 -3.61 -25.09
CA GLY A 133 21.62 -4.92 -25.33
C GLY A 133 21.23 -5.43 -26.70
N TYR A 134 22.03 -6.35 -27.21
CA TYR A 134 21.81 -7.01 -28.48
C TYR A 134 21.26 -8.40 -28.23
N VAL A 135 20.23 -8.74 -28.99
CA VAL A 135 19.64 -10.08 -28.94
C VAL A 135 19.89 -10.74 -30.27
N ARG A 136 20.57 -11.89 -30.26
CA ARG A 136 20.87 -12.66 -31.46
C ARG A 136 20.49 -14.13 -31.24
N LEU A 137 19.81 -14.69 -32.22
CA LEU A 137 19.56 -16.12 -32.26
C LEU A 137 20.74 -16.83 -32.92
N ILE A 138 21.33 -17.79 -32.20
CA ILE A 138 22.41 -18.64 -32.70
C ILE A 138 21.97 -20.10 -32.55
N GLY A 139 21.60 -20.73 -33.68
CA GLY A 139 21.00 -22.06 -33.68
C GLY A 139 19.72 -22.09 -32.86
N ASN A 140 19.72 -22.85 -31.76
CA ASN A 140 18.59 -22.96 -30.83
C ASN A 140 18.80 -22.18 -29.51
N THR A 141 19.76 -21.25 -29.48
CA THR A 141 20.08 -20.44 -28.30
C THR A 141 19.87 -18.96 -28.62
N LEU A 142 19.04 -18.31 -27.83
CA LEU A 142 18.87 -16.86 -27.84
C LEU A 142 19.93 -16.25 -26.92
N VAL A 143 20.90 -15.59 -27.54
CA VAL A 143 22.00 -14.91 -26.86
C VAL A 143 21.63 -13.45 -26.65
N VAL A 144 21.58 -13.03 -25.39
CA VAL A 144 21.36 -11.66 -24.96
C VAL A 144 22.69 -11.10 -24.48
N LEU A 145 23.23 -10.16 -25.24
CA LEU A 145 24.48 -9.45 -24.93
C LEU A 145 24.14 -8.07 -24.38
N LEU A 146 24.39 -7.84 -23.10
CA LEU A 146 24.23 -6.53 -22.47
C LEU A 146 25.41 -5.62 -22.85
N ASP A 147 25.15 -4.33 -23.05
CA ASP A 147 26.18 -3.36 -23.41
C ASP A 147 27.19 -3.10 -22.26
N TRP A 148 28.31 -2.47 -22.59
CA TRP A 148 29.43 -2.24 -21.69
C TRP A 148 29.07 -1.39 -20.47
N ILE A 149 29.39 -1.91 -19.29
CA ILE A 149 29.23 -1.19 -18.03
C ILE A 149 30.56 -0.54 -17.66
N GLU A 150 30.61 0.80 -17.58
CA GLU A 150 31.82 1.58 -17.27
C GLU A 150 32.43 1.24 -15.90
N ARG A 151 31.59 1.07 -14.87
CA ARG A 151 32.06 0.80 -13.50
C ARG A 151 32.44 -0.67 -13.32
N PRO A 152 33.69 -0.98 -12.89
CA PRO A 152 34.17 -2.36 -12.80
C PRO A 152 33.39 -3.19 -11.76
N SER A 153 33.00 -2.59 -10.63
CA SER A 153 32.21 -3.27 -9.60
C SER A 153 30.80 -3.64 -10.05
N HIS A 154 30.18 -2.81 -10.90
CA HIS A 154 28.86 -3.08 -11.47
C HIS A 154 28.96 -4.15 -12.55
N ARG A 155 30.03 -4.10 -13.37
CA ARG A 155 30.31 -5.11 -14.39
C ARG A 155 30.49 -6.49 -13.77
N GLU A 156 31.31 -6.60 -12.73
CA GLU A 156 31.56 -7.88 -12.07
C GLU A 156 30.27 -8.46 -11.46
N ALA A 157 29.44 -7.61 -10.84
CA ALA A 157 28.15 -8.02 -10.29
C ALA A 157 27.20 -8.50 -11.39
N ALA A 158 27.13 -7.79 -12.50
CA ALA A 158 26.32 -8.15 -13.65
C ALA A 158 26.82 -9.46 -14.30
N GLU A 159 28.13 -9.66 -14.45
CA GLU A 159 28.71 -10.91 -14.96
C GLU A 159 28.35 -12.10 -14.05
N ARG A 160 28.46 -11.90 -12.72
CA ARG A 160 28.06 -12.91 -11.73
C ARG A 160 26.57 -13.24 -11.85
N LEU A 161 25.72 -12.24 -12.05
CA LEU A 161 24.29 -12.42 -12.28
C LEU A 161 24.03 -13.22 -13.57
N CYS A 162 24.63 -12.83 -14.71
CA CYS A 162 24.49 -13.54 -15.98
C CYS A 162 24.93 -15.01 -15.85
N ARG A 163 26.07 -15.28 -15.21
CA ARG A 163 26.54 -16.66 -14.94
C ARG A 163 25.52 -17.45 -14.12
N ARG A 164 24.91 -16.83 -13.11
CA ARG A 164 23.92 -17.48 -12.25
C ARG A 164 22.63 -17.78 -13.01
N ILE A 165 22.11 -16.83 -13.78
CA ILE A 165 20.94 -17.02 -14.65
C ILE A 165 21.20 -18.12 -15.68
N ASN A 166 22.37 -18.13 -16.32
CA ASN A 166 22.73 -19.17 -17.30
C ASN A 166 22.79 -20.57 -16.68
N ARG A 167 23.20 -20.69 -15.41
CA ARG A 167 23.20 -21.97 -14.67
C ARG A 167 21.80 -22.51 -14.38
N LEU A 168 20.80 -21.63 -14.28
CA LEU A 168 19.41 -22.06 -14.11
C LEU A 168 18.87 -22.79 -15.36
N GLY A 169 19.59 -22.73 -16.49
CA GLY A 169 19.24 -23.49 -17.69
C GLY A 169 17.89 -23.09 -18.27
N ILE A 170 17.54 -21.80 -18.18
CA ILE A 170 16.21 -21.31 -18.54
C ILE A 170 15.96 -21.54 -20.03
N THR A 171 14.90 -22.27 -20.32
CA THR A 171 14.36 -22.45 -21.67
C THR A 171 13.08 -21.65 -21.80
N MET A 172 12.93 -20.91 -22.89
CA MET A 172 11.66 -20.25 -23.19
C MET A 172 10.56 -21.28 -23.34
N GLN A 173 9.48 -21.08 -22.58
CA GLN A 173 8.25 -21.87 -22.69
C GLN A 173 7.39 -21.21 -23.78
N GLY A 174 7.24 -21.89 -24.92
CA GLY A 174 6.52 -21.36 -26.08
C GLY A 174 6.62 -22.27 -27.30
N ARG A 175 6.21 -21.77 -28.47
CA ARG A 175 6.23 -22.54 -29.74
C ARG A 175 7.65 -22.93 -30.19
N LEU A 176 8.67 -22.24 -29.71
CA LEU A 176 10.08 -22.49 -30.01
C LEU A 176 10.82 -22.71 -28.68
N PRO A 177 11.36 -23.91 -28.41
CA PRO A 177 12.11 -24.19 -27.19
C PRO A 177 13.53 -23.62 -27.31
N LEU A 178 13.65 -22.30 -27.18
CA LEU A 178 14.94 -21.60 -27.24
C LEU A 178 15.62 -21.61 -25.86
N ARG A 179 16.91 -21.92 -25.84
CA ARG A 179 17.75 -21.74 -24.64
C ARG A 179 18.12 -20.28 -24.50
N LEU A 180 18.02 -19.72 -23.30
CA LEU A 180 18.48 -18.35 -23.03
C LEU A 180 19.93 -18.37 -22.56
N HIS A 181 20.74 -17.49 -23.13
CA HIS A 181 22.11 -17.25 -22.69
C HIS A 181 22.37 -15.75 -22.55
N PHE A 182 22.83 -15.33 -21.37
CA PHE A 182 23.11 -13.94 -21.05
C PHE A 182 24.62 -13.71 -20.91
N ALA A 183 25.14 -12.66 -21.54
CA ALA A 183 26.53 -12.24 -21.41
C ALA A 183 26.64 -10.71 -21.47
N ILE A 184 27.81 -10.18 -21.11
CA ILE A 184 28.11 -8.75 -21.12
C ILE A 184 29.20 -8.51 -22.14
N ALA A 185 29.08 -7.43 -22.92
CA ALA A 185 30.11 -7.04 -23.86
C ALA A 185 31.41 -6.67 -23.14
N HIS A 186 32.55 -7.03 -23.73
CA HIS A 186 33.88 -6.69 -23.22
C HIS A 186 34.41 -5.34 -23.74
N SER A 187 33.66 -4.70 -24.64
CA SER A 187 33.94 -3.38 -25.20
C SER A 187 32.59 -2.69 -25.46
N PRO A 188 32.54 -1.34 -25.46
CA PRO A 188 31.33 -0.63 -25.87
C PRO A 188 30.93 -1.13 -27.26
N LEU A 189 29.67 -1.52 -27.40
CA LEU A 189 29.14 -1.93 -28.68
C LEU A 189 28.88 -0.64 -29.46
N ILE A 190 29.90 -0.20 -30.22
CA ILE A 190 29.76 0.92 -31.13
C ILE A 190 28.69 0.52 -32.14
N GLY A 191 27.53 1.19 -32.06
CA GLY A 191 26.41 0.94 -32.94
C GLY A 191 26.84 1.01 -34.40
N ALA A 192 26.43 -0.01 -35.16
CA ALA A 192 26.18 0.12 -36.58
C ALA A 192 24.76 0.66 -36.78
#